data_AF-A0A520LW51-F1
#
_entry.id   AF-A0A520LW51-F1
#
_cell.length_a   1.000
_cell.length_b   1.000
_cell.length_c   1.000
_cell.angle_alpha   90.00
_cell.angle_beta   90.00
_cell.angle_gamma   90.00
#
_symmetry.space_group_name_H-M   'P 1'
#
loop_
_entity.id
_entity.type
_entity.pdbx_description
1 polymer ?
#
loop_
_entity_poly.entity_id
_entity_poly.type
_entity_poly.pdbx_seq_one_letter_code
_entity_poly.pdbx_strand_id
1 'polypeptide(L)'
;MKISLFCRIVAAITAILITFPAQLTADVLVDIDVTSSEVGELPSITNDGTLGGTFDAEVDTPSVTEVDGVKAITLDGTNDWYVGPASTPLAGNADRSLEAWVNNPAIATEETIVAWGRRGGGDGTNWSMLYGNHNTWGALGGWGGSADMPFVPGGGAPAAGEWHHLALIYDSASNTRSIYVDGALSNS
;
A
#
# COMPACT_ATOMS: atom_id res chain seq x y z
N MET A 1 -62.15 30.09 50.34
CA MET A 1 -62.61 29.89 48.94
C MET A 1 -61.67 30.65 48.00
N LYS A 2 -60.71 29.95 47.39
CA LYS A 2 -60.26 30.12 45.99
C LYS A 2 -59.28 28.99 45.66
N ILE A 3 -59.49 28.43 44.49
CA ILE A 3 -59.02 27.15 43.97
C ILE A 3 -57.90 27.39 42.94
N SER A 4 -57.02 26.38 42.80
CA SER A 4 -56.17 26.05 41.62
C SER A 4 -54.91 26.88 41.36
N LEU A 5 -53.89 26.41 40.65
CA LEU A 5 -53.78 25.25 39.73
C LEU A 5 -52.32 24.77 39.68
N PHE A 6 -52.14 23.44 39.57
CA PHE A 6 -50.88 22.80 39.22
C PHE A 6 -50.42 23.21 37.81
N CYS A 7 -49.13 23.50 37.63
CA CYS A 7 -48.46 23.44 36.33
C CYS A 7 -47.19 22.61 36.49
N ARG A 8 -47.26 21.32 36.11
CA ARG A 8 -46.08 20.46 35.95
C ARG A 8 -45.64 20.58 34.50
N ILE A 9 -44.53 21.28 34.25
CA ILE A 9 -43.87 21.26 32.96
C ILE A 9 -43.11 19.92 32.87
N VAL A 10 -43.62 19.00 32.06
CA VAL A 10 -42.86 17.81 31.64
C VAL A 10 -41.99 18.25 30.47
N ALA A 11 -40.69 18.38 30.69
CA ALA A 11 -39.74 18.57 29.61
C ALA A 11 -39.56 17.24 28.88
N ALA A 12 -40.06 17.15 27.65
CA ALA A 12 -39.75 16.05 26.75
C ALA A 12 -38.31 16.23 26.26
N ILE A 13 -37.39 15.38 26.69
CA ILE A 13 -36.05 15.28 26.11
C ILE A 13 -36.18 14.45 24.84
N THR A 14 -36.20 15.13 23.69
CA THR A 14 -36.06 14.47 22.40
C THR A 14 -34.58 14.13 22.21
N ALA A 15 -34.21 12.85 22.41
CA ALA A 15 -32.89 12.37 22.06
C ALA A 15 -32.80 12.29 20.53
N ILE A 16 -32.02 13.17 19.92
CA ILE A 16 -31.63 13.05 18.52
C ILE A 16 -30.53 11.98 18.47
N LEU A 17 -30.85 10.81 17.92
CA LEU A 17 -29.87 9.82 17.52
C LEU A 17 -29.09 10.37 16.32
N ILE A 18 -27.93 10.95 16.57
CA ILE A 18 -26.94 11.23 15.51
C ILE A 18 -26.26 9.90 15.22
N THR A 19 -26.66 9.23 14.15
CA THR A 19 -25.89 8.13 13.58
C THR A 19 -24.63 8.72 12.97
N PHE A 20 -23.49 8.58 13.64
CA PHE A 20 -22.21 8.77 13.00
C PHE A 20 -22.08 7.68 11.92
N PRO A 21 -21.68 8.02 10.67
CA PRO A 21 -21.25 6.97 9.76
C PRO A 21 -20.12 6.22 10.45
N ALA A 22 -20.22 4.90 10.52
CA ALA A 22 -19.09 4.09 10.94
C ALA A 22 -17.92 4.45 10.01
N GLN A 23 -16.83 4.93 10.58
CA GLN A 23 -15.60 5.11 9.82
C GLN A 23 -15.15 3.70 9.44
N LEU A 24 -15.37 3.33 8.19
CA LEU A 24 -14.75 2.15 7.58
C LEU A 24 -13.25 2.41 7.60
N THR A 25 -12.57 1.98 8.65
CA THR A 25 -11.14 1.73 8.56
C THR A 25 -11.02 0.46 7.74
N ALA A 26 -10.39 0.56 6.57
CA ALA A 26 -9.97 -0.65 5.87
C ALA A 26 -9.01 -1.41 6.79
N ASP A 27 -9.13 -2.73 6.83
CA ASP A 27 -8.17 -3.57 7.56
C ASP A 27 -6.80 -3.46 6.85
N VAL A 28 -5.75 -3.22 7.63
CA VAL A 28 -4.36 -3.31 7.14
C VAL A 28 -4.01 -4.79 7.05
N LEU A 29 -4.09 -5.35 5.86
CA LEU A 29 -3.85 -6.79 5.63
C LEU A 29 -2.38 -7.16 5.81
N VAL A 30 -1.49 -6.34 5.25
CA VAL A 30 -0.04 -6.50 5.32
C VAL A 30 0.55 -5.29 6.01
N ASP A 31 1.29 -5.53 7.09
CA ASP A 31 2.04 -4.53 7.83
C ASP A 31 3.45 -5.07 8.08
N ILE A 32 4.45 -4.38 7.53
CA ILE A 32 5.87 -4.74 7.62
C ILE A 32 6.61 -3.51 8.14
N ASP A 33 7.12 -3.62 9.36
CA ASP A 33 7.96 -2.60 9.98
C ASP A 33 9.23 -3.24 10.58
N VAL A 34 10.38 -2.91 9.98
CA VAL A 34 11.70 -3.38 10.45
C VAL A 34 12.48 -2.30 11.20
N THR A 35 11.88 -1.14 11.49
CA THR A 35 12.57 0.00 12.12
C THR A 35 13.10 -0.32 13.53
N SER A 36 12.48 -1.29 14.20
CA SER A 36 12.89 -1.79 15.51
C SER A 36 13.75 -3.06 15.46
N SER A 37 13.93 -3.67 14.28
CA SER A 37 14.70 -4.90 14.10
C SER A 37 16.21 -4.68 14.28
N GLU A 38 16.94 -5.75 14.57
CA GLU A 38 18.41 -5.71 14.57
C GLU A 38 18.96 -5.65 13.14
N VAL A 39 20.12 -5.01 12.96
CA VAL A 39 20.84 -5.01 11.68
C VAL A 39 21.43 -6.40 11.45
N GLY A 40 21.29 -6.93 10.23
CA GLY A 40 21.78 -8.25 9.84
C GLY A 40 20.84 -8.99 8.90
N GLU A 41 21.17 -10.25 8.61
CA GLU A 41 20.36 -11.14 7.78
C GLU A 41 18.93 -11.26 8.32
N LEU A 42 17.96 -11.18 7.42
CA LEU A 42 16.54 -11.23 7.71
C LEU A 42 15.91 -12.35 6.86
N PRO A 43 15.96 -13.62 7.31
CA PRO A 43 15.45 -14.74 6.52
C PRO A 43 13.93 -14.78 6.41
N SER A 44 13.22 -14.15 7.36
CA SER A 44 11.76 -14.14 7.43
C SER A 44 11.28 -12.86 8.08
N ILE A 45 10.15 -12.35 7.60
CA ILE A 45 9.46 -11.17 8.10
C ILE A 45 8.08 -11.60 8.59
N THR A 46 7.76 -11.30 9.85
CA THR A 46 6.40 -11.46 10.36
C THR A 46 5.51 -10.37 9.76
N ASN A 47 4.35 -10.76 9.24
CA ASN A 47 3.31 -9.81 8.86
C ASN A 47 2.49 -9.43 10.11
N ASP A 48 2.60 -8.19 10.56
CA ASP A 48 1.85 -7.66 11.71
C ASP A 48 0.41 -7.22 11.32
N GLY A 49 0.09 -7.26 10.03
CA GLY A 49 -1.24 -7.00 9.50
C GLY A 49 -2.25 -8.12 9.76
N THR A 50 -3.52 -7.85 9.50
CA THR A 50 -4.63 -8.76 9.81
C THR A 50 -4.64 -10.05 8.97
N LEU A 51 -3.91 -10.09 7.84
CA LEU A 51 -3.73 -11.32 7.07
C LEU A 51 -2.83 -12.33 7.80
N GLY A 52 -1.96 -11.84 8.70
CA GLY A 52 -0.95 -12.64 9.40
C GLY A 52 0.02 -13.34 8.45
N GLY A 53 0.71 -14.36 8.97
CA GLY A 53 1.70 -15.14 8.21
C GLY A 53 3.09 -14.50 8.16
N THR A 54 3.92 -15.02 7.27
CA THR A 54 5.31 -14.59 7.07
C THR A 54 5.58 -14.29 5.61
N PHE A 55 6.58 -13.46 5.37
CA PHE A 55 7.27 -13.31 4.09
C PHE A 55 8.66 -13.92 4.26
N ASP A 56 8.93 -14.99 3.51
CA ASP A 56 10.17 -15.78 3.65
C ASP A 56 11.06 -15.56 2.42
N ALA A 57 12.37 -15.43 2.65
CA ALA A 57 13.35 -15.29 1.58
C ALA A 57 13.48 -16.61 0.79
N GLU A 58 13.48 -16.57 -0.54
CA GLU A 58 13.48 -17.79 -1.36
C GLU A 58 14.84 -18.21 -1.93
N VAL A 59 15.72 -17.27 -2.27
CA VAL A 59 17.00 -17.56 -2.95
C VAL A 59 18.18 -17.07 -2.14
N ASP A 60 18.45 -15.76 -2.17
CA ASP A 60 19.42 -15.14 -1.27
C ASP A 60 18.68 -14.58 -0.04
N THR A 61 19.43 -14.27 1.02
CA THR A 61 18.87 -13.77 2.29
C THR A 61 19.09 -12.27 2.38
N PRO A 62 18.04 -11.45 2.19
CA PRO A 62 18.17 -10.01 2.33
C PRO A 62 18.45 -9.64 3.79
N SER A 63 18.83 -8.38 4.02
CA SER A 63 19.24 -7.92 5.34
C SER A 63 18.53 -6.64 5.75
N VAL A 64 18.38 -6.45 7.06
CA VAL A 64 18.13 -5.13 7.63
C VAL A 64 19.44 -4.38 7.65
N THR A 65 19.51 -3.24 6.96
CA THR A 65 20.64 -2.30 7.05
C THR A 65 20.14 -0.90 7.42
N GLU A 66 21.05 0.01 7.76
CA GLU A 66 20.72 1.40 8.07
C GLU A 66 21.14 2.31 6.90
N VAL A 67 20.17 3.05 6.36
CA VAL A 67 20.35 4.04 5.28
C VAL A 67 19.77 5.37 5.76
N ASP A 68 20.60 6.41 5.79
CA ASP A 68 20.25 7.74 6.29
C ASP A 68 19.60 7.76 7.69
N GLY A 69 20.05 6.86 8.57
CA GLY A 69 19.53 6.74 9.94
C GLY A 69 18.21 5.97 10.05
N VAL A 70 17.73 5.37 8.95
CA VAL A 70 16.53 4.53 8.90
C VAL A 70 16.94 3.08 8.69
N LYS A 71 16.46 2.18 9.56
CA LYS A 71 16.59 0.74 9.34
C LYS A 71 15.58 0.28 8.29
N ALA A 72 16.06 -0.40 7.26
CA ALA A 72 15.25 -0.86 6.15
C ALA A 72 15.70 -2.22 5.64
N ILE A 73 14.78 -2.94 5.01
CA ILE A 73 15.10 -4.14 4.25
C ILE A 73 15.88 -3.70 3.02
N THR A 74 17.09 -4.25 2.85
CA THR A 74 17.95 -3.99 1.70
C THR A 74 17.91 -5.18 0.77
N LEU A 75 17.47 -4.94 -0.47
CA LEU A 75 17.56 -5.87 -1.58
C LEU A 75 18.73 -5.42 -2.46
N ASP A 76 19.73 -6.27 -2.69
CA ASP A 76 20.99 -5.87 -3.31
C ASP A 76 20.96 -5.81 -4.85
N GLY A 77 19.80 -6.09 -5.45
CA GLY A 77 19.58 -6.17 -6.90
C GLY A 77 19.91 -7.53 -7.50
N THR A 78 20.34 -8.51 -6.71
CA THR A 78 20.71 -9.86 -7.12
C THR A 78 19.96 -10.89 -6.29
N ASN A 79 18.99 -11.57 -6.90
CA ASN A 79 18.28 -12.71 -6.30
C ASN A 79 17.62 -12.50 -4.92
N ASP A 80 17.39 -11.25 -4.52
CA ASP A 80 16.75 -10.90 -3.26
C ASP A 80 15.25 -10.65 -3.43
N TRP A 81 14.42 -11.47 -2.80
CA TRP A 81 12.99 -11.22 -2.62
C TRP A 81 12.41 -12.07 -1.50
N TYR A 82 11.24 -11.67 -1.02
CA TYR A 82 10.44 -12.46 -0.08
C TYR A 82 9.13 -12.92 -0.71
N VAL A 83 8.61 -14.05 -0.26
CA VAL A 83 7.31 -14.59 -0.68
C VAL A 83 6.45 -14.92 0.52
N GLY A 84 5.16 -14.58 0.40
CA GLY A 84 4.13 -14.91 1.38
C GLY A 84 3.34 -13.69 1.82
N PRO A 85 2.38 -13.86 2.75
CA PRO A 85 1.39 -14.93 2.68
C PRO A 85 0.59 -14.88 1.35
N ALA A 86 -0.33 -15.83 1.14
CA ALA A 86 -1.17 -15.82 -0.06
C ALA A 86 -2.05 -14.55 -0.12
N SER A 87 -2.04 -13.85 -1.26
CA SER A 87 -2.74 -12.57 -1.47
C SER A 87 -4.25 -12.72 -1.75
N THR A 88 -4.89 -13.80 -1.28
CA THR A 88 -6.28 -14.15 -1.65
C THR A 88 -7.30 -13.02 -1.43
N PRO A 89 -7.25 -12.23 -0.33
CA PRO A 89 -8.19 -11.11 -0.17
C PRO A 89 -8.03 -10.00 -1.21
N LEU A 90 -6.87 -9.93 -1.88
CA LEU A 90 -6.52 -8.91 -2.89
C LEU A 90 -6.68 -9.43 -4.32
N ALA A 91 -7.46 -10.49 -4.54
CA ALA A 91 -7.68 -11.08 -5.85
C ALA A 91 -8.67 -10.28 -6.71
N GLY A 92 -8.59 -10.45 -8.04
CA GLY A 92 -9.55 -9.89 -8.99
C GLY A 92 -9.61 -8.36 -8.90
N ASN A 93 -10.83 -7.82 -8.81
CA ASN A 93 -11.12 -6.38 -8.81
C ASN A 93 -11.43 -5.81 -7.41
N ALA A 94 -10.99 -6.43 -6.31
CA ALA A 94 -11.14 -5.86 -4.96
C ALA A 94 -10.57 -4.42 -4.87
N ASP A 95 -11.14 -3.54 -4.04
CA ASP A 95 -10.46 -2.28 -3.74
C ASP A 95 -9.14 -2.56 -3.01
N ARG A 96 -8.07 -1.83 -3.34
CA ARG A 96 -6.79 -1.99 -2.63
C ARG A 96 -5.94 -0.75 -2.64
N SER A 97 -5.15 -0.61 -1.59
CA SER A 97 -4.09 0.37 -1.47
C SER A 97 -2.82 -0.31 -0.98
N LEU A 98 -1.69 0.18 -1.42
CA LEU A 98 -0.36 -0.21 -0.98
C LEU A 98 0.43 1.07 -0.74
N GLU A 99 1.16 1.14 0.37
CA GLU A 99 2.13 2.21 0.61
C GLU A 99 3.49 1.64 1.01
N ALA A 100 4.56 2.34 0.66
CA ALA A 100 5.91 1.96 1.01
C ALA A 100 6.81 3.20 1.08
N TRP A 101 7.74 3.20 2.03
CA TRP A 101 8.93 4.04 1.97
C TRP A 101 10.01 3.31 1.18
N VAL A 102 10.55 3.93 0.14
CA VAL A 102 11.54 3.31 -0.75
C VAL A 102 12.68 4.28 -1.02
N ASN A 103 13.91 3.78 -0.93
CA ASN A 103 15.11 4.47 -1.41
C ASN A 103 15.79 3.56 -2.44
N ASN A 104 15.76 3.98 -3.70
CA ASN A 104 16.40 3.25 -4.80
C ASN A 104 17.61 4.05 -5.32
N PRO A 105 18.86 3.56 -5.16
CA PRO A 105 20.06 4.32 -5.52
C PRO A 105 20.23 4.55 -7.02
N ALA A 106 19.55 3.78 -7.88
CA ALA A 106 19.57 3.95 -9.33
C ALA A 106 18.23 3.51 -9.92
N ILE A 107 17.70 4.28 -10.88
CA ILE A 107 16.39 3.95 -11.46
C ILE A 107 16.58 3.12 -12.74
N ALA A 108 16.18 1.84 -12.69
CA ALA A 108 16.09 1.03 -13.88
C ALA A 108 14.75 1.24 -14.62
N THR A 109 14.57 0.48 -15.70
CA THR A 109 13.32 0.52 -16.48
C THR A 109 12.12 0.00 -15.68
N GLU A 110 12.33 -1.06 -14.91
CA GLU A 110 11.31 -1.77 -14.13
C GLU A 110 11.99 -2.44 -12.93
N GLU A 111 11.60 -2.08 -11.71
CA GLU A 111 12.05 -2.70 -10.46
C GLU A 111 10.85 -2.89 -9.54
N THR A 112 10.68 -4.08 -8.98
CA THR A 112 9.48 -4.44 -8.21
C THR A 112 9.68 -4.15 -6.73
N ILE A 113 8.75 -3.39 -6.13
CA ILE A 113 8.69 -3.17 -4.68
C ILE A 113 7.85 -4.28 -4.04
N VAL A 114 6.60 -4.43 -4.50
CA VAL A 114 5.67 -5.49 -4.07
C VAL A 114 4.88 -5.95 -5.29
N ALA A 115 4.65 -7.26 -5.41
CA ALA A 115 3.83 -7.81 -6.46
C ALA A 115 2.97 -9.00 -6.01
N TRP A 116 1.81 -9.15 -6.64
CA TRP A 116 1.00 -10.37 -6.60
C TRP A 116 0.20 -10.52 -7.90
N GLY A 117 -0.39 -11.71 -8.07
CA GLY A 117 -1.02 -12.09 -9.34
C GLY A 117 -0.02 -12.71 -10.31
N ARG A 118 -0.49 -13.07 -11.50
CA ARG A 118 0.29 -13.84 -12.47
C ARG A 118 0.80 -12.95 -13.58
N ARG A 119 2.13 -12.76 -13.64
CA ARG A 119 2.83 -12.32 -14.85
C ARG A 119 2.59 -13.37 -15.95
N GLY A 120 2.09 -12.96 -17.12
CA GLY A 120 1.69 -13.90 -18.18
C GLY A 120 0.24 -14.41 -18.10
N GLY A 121 -0.61 -13.87 -17.22
CA GLY A 121 -2.02 -14.26 -17.10
C GLY A 121 -2.99 -13.54 -18.05
N GLY A 122 -2.54 -12.46 -18.70
CA GLY A 122 -3.36 -11.57 -19.53
C GLY A 122 -3.32 -10.12 -19.02
N ASP A 123 -3.78 -9.16 -19.82
CA ASP A 123 -3.78 -7.75 -19.42
C ASP A 123 -4.57 -7.57 -18.11
N GLY A 124 -3.98 -6.90 -17.12
CA GLY A 124 -4.56 -6.64 -15.81
C GLY A 124 -4.53 -7.80 -14.82
N THR A 125 -3.86 -8.92 -15.11
CA THR A 125 -3.77 -10.06 -14.18
C THR A 125 -2.58 -10.02 -13.23
N ASN A 126 -1.67 -9.07 -13.45
CA ASN A 126 -0.55 -8.79 -12.56
C ASN A 126 -0.84 -7.50 -11.78
N TRP A 127 -0.35 -7.43 -10.56
CA TRP A 127 -0.33 -6.20 -9.79
C TRP A 127 1.04 -6.04 -9.16
N SER A 128 1.86 -5.17 -9.73
CA SER A 128 3.19 -4.86 -9.21
C SER A 128 3.32 -3.37 -8.98
N MET A 129 3.55 -2.96 -7.75
CA MET A 129 4.05 -1.61 -7.49
C MET A 129 5.53 -1.58 -7.84
N LEU A 130 5.89 -0.65 -8.71
CA LEU A 130 7.21 -0.58 -9.32
C LEU A 130 7.89 0.74 -8.96
N TYR A 131 9.23 0.72 -8.98
CA TYR A 131 10.07 1.92 -8.99
C TYR A 131 10.91 1.93 -10.28
N GLY A 132 10.25 2.14 -11.43
CA GLY A 132 10.91 2.19 -12.74
C GLY A 132 10.65 3.49 -13.50
N ASN A 133 11.48 3.77 -14.51
CA ASN A 133 11.33 4.94 -15.38
C ASN A 133 10.57 4.67 -16.69
N HIS A 134 10.05 3.45 -16.91
CA HIS A 134 9.34 3.12 -18.15
C HIS A 134 8.11 4.02 -18.35
N ASN A 135 7.88 4.44 -19.59
CA ASN A 135 6.82 5.38 -19.94
C ASN A 135 5.39 4.80 -19.96
N THR A 136 5.25 3.50 -19.71
CA THR A 136 3.97 2.81 -19.62
C THR A 136 3.79 2.03 -18.32
N TRP A 137 4.83 1.38 -17.79
CA TRP A 137 4.76 0.54 -16.57
C TRP A 137 5.82 0.95 -15.54
N GLY A 138 6.14 2.24 -15.42
CA GLY A 138 7.13 2.70 -14.43
C GLY A 138 6.67 2.57 -12.97
N ALA A 139 5.39 2.78 -12.69
CA ALA A 139 4.82 2.79 -11.33
C ALA A 139 3.93 1.58 -11.01
N LEU A 140 3.19 1.08 -12.00
CA LEU A 140 2.35 -0.10 -11.89
C LEU A 140 2.55 -1.01 -13.10
N GLY A 141 2.89 -2.27 -12.82
CA GLY A 141 2.92 -3.35 -13.80
C GLY A 141 1.63 -4.14 -13.76
N GLY A 142 0.75 -3.93 -14.73
CA GLY A 142 -0.50 -4.65 -14.93
C GLY A 142 -0.40 -5.83 -15.92
N TRP A 143 0.79 -6.09 -16.45
CA TRP A 143 1.07 -7.03 -17.56
C TRP A 143 0.54 -6.57 -18.93
N GLY A 144 0.11 -5.32 -19.06
CA GLY A 144 -0.30 -4.77 -20.35
C GLY A 144 -1.58 -3.94 -20.31
N GLY A 145 -1.93 -3.45 -21.49
CA GLY A 145 -3.15 -2.69 -21.74
C GLY A 145 -3.23 -1.42 -20.90
N SER A 146 -4.45 -1.07 -20.49
CA SER A 146 -4.70 0.07 -19.61
C SER A 146 -4.40 -0.21 -18.14
N ALA A 147 -3.87 -1.39 -17.80
CA ALA A 147 -3.52 -1.74 -16.43
C ALA A 147 -2.11 -1.32 -16.04
N ASP A 148 -1.24 -1.05 -17.01
CA ASP A 148 0.08 -0.45 -16.75
C ASP A 148 -0.05 1.06 -16.50
N MET A 149 0.79 1.59 -15.61
CA MET A 149 0.86 3.03 -15.34
C MET A 149 2.31 3.48 -15.10
N PRO A 150 2.78 4.56 -15.77
CA PRO A 150 4.05 5.21 -15.40
C PRO A 150 3.86 6.14 -14.19
N PHE A 151 4.96 6.55 -13.54
CA PHE A 151 4.88 7.59 -12.50
C PHE A 151 4.41 8.93 -13.03
N VAL A 152 4.83 9.28 -14.25
CA VAL A 152 4.50 10.52 -14.93
C VAL A 152 4.08 10.19 -16.36
N PRO A 153 2.99 10.78 -16.90
CA PRO A 153 2.62 10.62 -18.30
C PRO A 153 3.80 10.93 -19.24
N GLY A 154 4.20 9.95 -20.06
CA GLY A 154 5.37 10.06 -20.94
C GLY A 154 6.68 9.52 -20.36
N GLY A 155 6.70 9.08 -19.10
CA GLY A 155 7.84 8.44 -18.43
C GLY A 155 8.55 9.34 -17.43
N GLY A 156 9.48 8.73 -16.69
CA GLY A 156 10.12 9.31 -15.51
C GLY A 156 9.77 8.55 -14.23
N ALA A 157 10.45 8.92 -13.15
CA ALA A 157 10.29 8.35 -11.81
C ALA A 157 10.66 9.42 -10.77
N PRO A 158 10.33 9.20 -9.48
CA PRO A 158 10.93 9.97 -8.39
C PRO A 158 12.47 9.86 -8.39
N ALA A 159 13.13 10.72 -7.61
CA ALA A 159 14.58 10.88 -7.68
C ALA A 159 15.31 9.65 -7.11
N ALA A 160 16.42 9.26 -7.75
CA ALA A 160 17.28 8.21 -7.24
C ALA A 160 18.01 8.64 -5.96
N GLY A 161 18.26 7.70 -5.06
CA GLY A 161 19.05 7.91 -3.85
C GLY A 161 18.37 8.76 -2.77
N GLU A 162 17.06 9.00 -2.90
CA GLU A 162 16.25 9.71 -1.93
C GLU A 162 15.14 8.80 -1.40
N TRP A 163 14.81 8.96 -0.11
CA TRP A 163 13.64 8.32 0.48
C TRP A 163 12.38 8.99 -0.06
N HIS A 164 11.52 8.19 -0.70
CA HIS A 164 10.19 8.62 -1.12
C HIS A 164 9.11 7.79 -0.43
N HIS A 165 8.03 8.45 -0.03
CA HIS A 165 6.79 7.77 0.34
C HIS A 165 5.93 7.59 -0.91
N LEU A 166 5.63 6.34 -1.24
CA LEU A 166 4.84 6.00 -2.40
C LEU A 166 3.52 5.37 -1.95
N ALA A 167 2.40 5.77 -2.56
CA ALA A 167 1.10 5.16 -2.31
C ALA A 167 0.37 4.85 -3.63
N LEU A 168 0.10 3.56 -3.87
CA LEU A 168 -0.60 3.05 -5.05
C LEU A 168 -2.01 2.59 -4.66
N ILE A 169 -3.02 3.13 -5.33
CA ILE A 169 -4.43 2.90 -5.02
C ILE A 169 -5.14 2.33 -6.25
N TYR A 170 -6.07 1.40 -6.03
CA TYR A 170 -7.06 0.96 -7.00
C TYR A 170 -8.47 1.12 -6.42
N ASP A 171 -9.29 1.90 -7.12
CA ASP A 171 -10.72 2.03 -6.88
C ASP A 171 -11.47 1.24 -7.95
N SER A 172 -12.11 0.16 -7.52
CA SER A 172 -12.87 -0.74 -8.37
C SER A 172 -14.18 -0.14 -8.88
N ALA A 173 -14.75 0.84 -8.17
CA ALA A 173 -16.00 1.49 -8.55
C ALA A 173 -15.81 2.41 -9.77
N SER A 174 -14.69 3.12 -9.81
CA SER A 174 -14.31 3.98 -10.94
C SER A 174 -13.35 3.30 -11.94
N ASN A 175 -12.82 2.13 -11.59
CA ASN A 175 -11.74 1.45 -12.30
C ASN A 175 -10.48 2.32 -12.46
N THR A 176 -10.20 3.15 -11.46
CA THR A 176 -9.10 4.11 -11.44
C THR A 176 -7.93 3.55 -10.65
N ARG A 177 -6.71 3.74 -11.16
CA ARG A 177 -5.48 3.47 -10.42
C ARG A 177 -4.84 4.81 -10.16
N SER A 178 -4.25 5.04 -9.00
CA SER A 178 -3.56 6.31 -8.73
C SER A 178 -2.27 6.05 -7.98
N ILE A 179 -1.20 6.73 -8.36
CA ILE A 179 0.10 6.70 -7.67
C ILE A 179 0.40 8.10 -7.10
N TYR A 180 0.71 8.12 -5.81
CA TYR A 180 1.14 9.31 -5.08
C TYR A 180 2.62 9.17 -4.71
N VAL A 181 3.33 10.29 -4.79
CA VAL A 181 4.75 10.42 -4.42
C VAL A 181 4.83 11.56 -3.41
N ASP A 182 5.35 11.26 -2.21
CA ASP A 182 5.50 12.21 -1.10
C ASP A 182 4.20 12.95 -0.76
N GLY A 183 3.08 12.22 -0.80
CA GLY A 183 1.73 12.72 -0.52
C GLY A 183 1.08 13.51 -1.66
N ALA A 184 1.75 13.71 -2.80
CA ALA A 184 1.19 14.37 -3.98
C ALA A 184 0.79 13.37 -5.07
N LEU A 185 -0.37 13.58 -5.70
CA LEU A 185 -0.80 12.76 -6.85
C LEU A 185 0.20 12.94 -8.00
N SER A 186 0.80 11.84 -8.45
CA SER A 186 1.75 11.82 -9.55
C SER A 186 1.07 11.40 -10.87
N ASN A 187 0.25 10.34 -10.84
CA ASN A 187 -0.50 9.88 -12.01
C ASN A 187 -1.77 9.12 -11.62
N SER A 188 -2.74 9.03 -12.54
CA SER A 188 -3.98 8.27 -12.38
C SER A 188 -4.59 7.76 -13.68
#